data_AF-A0A934CUR6-F1
#
_entry.id   AF-A0A934CUR6-F1
#
_cell.length_a   1.000
_cell.length_b   1.000
_cell.length_c   1.000
_cell.angle_alpha   90.00
_cell.angle_beta   90.00
_cell.angle_gamma   90.00
#
_symmetry.space_group_name_H-M   'P 1'
#
loop_
_entity.id
_entity.type
_entity.pdbx_description
1 polymer ?
#
loop_
_entity_poly.entity_id
_entity_poly.type
_entity_poly.pdbx_seq_one_letter_code
_entity_poly.pdbx_strand_id
1 'polypeptide(L)'
;MPDNPALVNDPRVTATMRFTAKVSGYKEYRSLTEDPGRYLVTKDKKDWKAFKTPGLRELALTSPYMHNGVFETIDEVIEFFNKGGGDDKNKSPLLAPLNLNKEEKQELKALSLKFRRRQLLKTNMYFLTSSARSRCLIILSACANT
;
A
#
# COMPACT_ATOMS: atom_id res chain seq x y z
N MET A 1 9.04 -6.03 -12.18
CA MET A 1 7.66 -5.48 -12.06
C MET A 1 7.35 -4.69 -13.33
N PRO A 2 6.13 -4.72 -13.89
CA PRO A 2 5.81 -3.95 -15.09
C PRO A 2 5.80 -2.44 -14.82
N ASP A 3 6.12 -1.67 -15.85
CA ASP A 3 6.03 -0.21 -15.82
C ASP A 3 4.58 0.26 -15.98
N ASN A 4 4.25 1.42 -15.39
CA ASN A 4 2.93 2.01 -15.48
C ASN A 4 2.82 2.88 -16.76
N PRO A 5 2.05 2.47 -17.78
CA PRO A 5 1.97 3.20 -19.04
C PRO A 5 1.46 4.64 -18.88
N ALA A 6 0.66 4.92 -17.84
CA ALA A 6 0.15 6.26 -17.57
C ALA A 6 1.24 7.23 -17.06
N LEU A 7 2.31 6.71 -16.44
CA LEU A 7 3.35 7.53 -15.81
C LEU A 7 4.68 7.51 -16.55
N VAL A 8 4.95 6.49 -17.37
CA VAL A 8 6.22 6.34 -18.11
C VAL A 8 6.54 7.56 -18.97
N ASN A 9 5.52 8.15 -19.60
CA ASN A 9 5.69 9.30 -20.49
C ASN A 9 5.41 10.65 -19.80
N ASP A 10 5.13 10.66 -18.49
CA ASP A 10 4.85 11.91 -17.78
C ASP A 10 6.17 12.67 -17.49
N PRO A 11 6.35 13.88 -18.04
CA PRO A 11 7.56 14.67 -17.81
C PRO A 11 7.73 15.06 -16.34
N ARG A 12 6.65 15.14 -15.55
CA ARG A 12 6.69 15.47 -14.11
C ARG A 12 7.27 14.33 -13.30
N VAL A 13 6.86 13.10 -13.61
CA VAL A 13 7.39 11.88 -12.97
C VAL A 13 8.87 11.74 -13.30
N THR A 14 9.22 11.89 -14.58
CA THR A 14 10.60 11.86 -15.04
C THR A 14 11.45 12.95 -14.36
N ALA A 15 10.98 14.20 -14.33
CA ALA A 15 11.69 15.31 -13.69
C ALA A 15 11.91 15.05 -12.19
N THR A 16 10.88 14.55 -11.49
CA THR A 16 10.95 14.24 -10.05
C THR A 16 11.94 13.12 -9.77
N MET A 17 11.87 12.01 -10.51
CA MET A 17 12.80 10.90 -10.37
C MET A 17 14.25 11.32 -10.59
N ARG A 18 14.51 12.09 -11.65
CA ARG A 18 15.85 12.61 -11.97
C ARG A 18 16.33 13.61 -10.92
N PHE A 19 15.44 14.44 -10.39
CA PHE A 19 15.75 15.36 -9.30
C PHE A 19 16.13 14.60 -8.03
N THR A 20 15.34 13.61 -7.61
CA THR A 20 15.65 12.75 -6.46
C THR A 20 17.01 12.06 -6.65
N ALA A 21 17.26 11.46 -7.82
CA ALA A 21 18.53 10.83 -8.12
C ALA A 21 19.72 11.81 -8.06
N LYS A 22 19.54 13.05 -8.56
CA LYS A 22 20.54 14.12 -8.45
C LYS A 22 20.84 14.47 -6.99
N VAL A 23 19.81 14.68 -6.17
CA VAL A 23 19.94 15.02 -4.74
C VAL A 23 20.65 13.88 -3.99
N SER A 24 20.38 12.63 -4.36
CA SER A 24 21.09 11.46 -3.83
C SER A 24 22.52 11.28 -4.38
N GLY A 25 23.02 12.19 -5.23
CA GLY A 25 24.39 12.15 -5.76
C GLY A 25 24.63 11.10 -6.86
N TYR A 26 23.59 10.65 -7.55
CA TYR A 26 23.74 9.77 -8.71
C TYR A 26 24.24 10.56 -9.92
N LYS A 27 25.39 10.18 -10.49
CA LYS A 27 26.06 10.96 -11.56
C LYS A 27 25.28 10.99 -12.87
N GLU A 28 24.64 9.88 -13.23
CA GLU A 28 23.93 9.69 -14.50
C GLU A 28 22.43 9.99 -14.39
N TYR A 29 22.02 10.84 -13.45
CA TYR A 29 20.61 11.14 -13.21
C TYR A 29 19.86 11.70 -14.43
N ARG A 30 20.54 12.23 -15.45
CA ARG A 30 19.89 12.79 -16.65
C ARG A 30 19.39 11.74 -17.63
N SER A 31 20.04 10.58 -17.70
CA SER A 31 19.67 9.47 -18.58
C SER A 31 18.75 8.46 -17.89
N LEU A 32 18.39 8.70 -16.63
CA LEU A 32 17.58 7.77 -15.86
C LEU A 32 16.15 7.66 -16.40
N THR A 33 15.70 6.42 -16.57
CA THR A 33 14.37 6.04 -17.09
C THR A 33 13.55 5.20 -16.10
N GLU A 34 14.21 4.50 -15.17
CA GLU A 34 13.58 3.64 -14.17
C GLU A 34 13.95 4.10 -12.75
N ASP A 35 13.08 3.80 -11.77
CA ASP A 35 13.36 4.09 -10.35
C ASP A 35 14.42 3.12 -9.79
N PRO A 36 15.62 3.60 -9.39
CA PRO A 36 16.67 2.74 -8.85
C PRO A 36 16.36 2.21 -7.44
N GLY A 37 15.38 2.78 -6.72
CA GLY A 37 15.05 2.41 -5.35
C GLY A 37 16.22 2.60 -4.38
N ARG A 38 16.48 1.57 -3.56
CA ARG A 38 17.50 1.56 -2.48
C ARG A 38 18.92 1.83 -2.99
N TYR A 39 19.21 1.55 -4.25
CA TYR A 39 20.49 1.87 -4.88
C TYR A 39 20.88 3.34 -4.72
N LEU A 40 19.92 4.28 -4.72
CA LEU A 40 20.21 5.70 -4.54
C LEU A 40 20.89 6.00 -3.19
N VAL A 41 20.69 5.14 -2.18
CA VAL A 41 21.30 5.27 -0.86
C VAL A 41 22.60 4.47 -0.78
N THR A 42 22.57 3.18 -1.12
CA THR A 42 23.68 2.26 -0.85
C THR A 42 24.77 2.28 -1.92
N LYS A 43 24.43 2.66 -3.15
CA LYS A 43 25.30 2.60 -4.34
C LYS A 43 25.78 1.19 -4.72
N ASP A 44 25.26 0.13 -4.09
CA ASP A 44 25.53 -1.26 -4.46
C ASP A 44 24.57 -1.71 -5.55
N LYS A 45 25.10 -2.21 -6.68
CA LYS A 45 24.31 -2.70 -7.82
C LYS A 45 23.33 -3.82 -7.42
N LYS A 46 23.59 -4.56 -6.34
CA LYS A 46 22.67 -5.58 -5.79
C LYS A 46 21.35 -4.98 -5.29
N ASP A 47 21.36 -3.73 -4.84
CA ASP A 47 20.19 -3.00 -4.36
C ASP A 47 19.43 -2.27 -5.49
N TRP A 48 19.82 -2.47 -6.75
CA TRP A 48 19.12 -1.87 -7.88
C TRP A 48 17.69 -2.41 -7.97
N LYS A 49 16.71 -1.49 -7.95
CA LYS A 49 15.26 -1.75 -7.87
C LYS A 49 14.83 -2.49 -6.61
N ALA A 50 15.64 -2.44 -5.55
CA ALA A 50 15.21 -2.91 -4.24
C ALA A 50 14.40 -1.83 -3.53
N PHE A 51 13.24 -2.20 -2.99
CA PHE A 51 12.35 -1.30 -2.27
C PHE A 51 12.09 -1.82 -0.86
N LYS A 52 11.77 -0.90 0.04
CA LYS A 52 11.30 -1.26 1.38
C LYS A 52 9.92 -1.89 1.28
N THR A 53 9.71 -3.01 1.97
CA THR A 53 8.37 -3.61 2.13
C THR A 53 7.45 -2.62 2.85
N PRO A 54 6.36 -2.16 2.21
CA PRO A 54 5.42 -1.24 2.85
C PRO A 54 4.64 -1.95 3.96
N GLY A 55 4.17 -1.19 4.94
CA GLY A 55 3.21 -1.72 5.92
C GLY A 55 1.84 -1.95 5.27
N LEU A 56 1.11 -2.97 5.73
CA LEU A 56 -0.20 -3.36 5.17
C LEU A 56 -1.39 -2.69 5.89
N ARG A 57 -1.18 -1.59 6.61
CA ARG A 57 -2.25 -0.89 7.32
C ARG A 57 -3.08 -0.05 6.35
N GLU A 58 -4.40 -0.11 6.48
CA GLU A 58 -5.35 0.73 5.71
C GLU A 58 -5.23 0.57 4.18
N LEU A 59 -4.79 -0.60 3.70
CA LEU A 59 -4.61 -0.87 2.26
C LEU A 59 -5.85 -0.57 1.42
N ALA A 60 -7.04 -0.73 1.98
CA ALA A 60 -8.31 -0.42 1.31
C ALA A 60 -8.42 1.03 0.79
N LEU A 61 -7.63 1.97 1.35
CA LEU A 61 -7.72 3.41 1.09
C LEU A 61 -6.50 3.98 0.37
N THR A 62 -5.51 3.15 0.02
CA THR A 62 -4.21 3.60 -0.50
C THR A 62 -3.96 3.14 -1.93
N SER A 63 -5.01 2.90 -2.70
CA SER A 63 -4.87 2.71 -4.15
C SER A 63 -4.43 4.02 -4.81
N PRO A 64 -3.59 4.00 -5.87
CA PRO A 64 -2.99 2.82 -6.53
C PRO A 64 -1.78 2.24 -5.78
N TYR A 65 -1.44 0.98 -6.05
CA TYR A 65 -0.43 0.18 -5.36
C TYR A 65 0.90 0.07 -6.12
N MET A 66 1.96 -0.32 -5.40
CA MET A 66 3.38 -0.35 -5.81
C MET A 66 4.03 1.03 -5.88
N HIS A 67 5.35 1.08 -6.08
CA HIS A 67 6.11 2.33 -6.10
C HIS A 67 5.80 3.20 -7.33
N ASN A 68 5.35 2.60 -8.43
CA ASN A 68 4.95 3.28 -9.66
C ASN A 68 3.43 3.32 -9.86
N GLY A 69 2.63 2.89 -8.88
CA GLY A 69 1.17 2.89 -8.99
C GLY A 69 0.60 2.03 -10.12
N VAL A 70 1.29 0.98 -10.59
CA VAL A 70 0.85 0.19 -11.77
C VAL A 70 -0.40 -0.66 -11.51
N PHE A 71 -0.71 -0.97 -10.25
CA PHE A 71 -1.86 -1.79 -9.88
C PHE A 71 -2.93 -0.94 -9.21
N GLU A 72 -4.13 -0.97 -9.74
CA GLU A 72 -5.28 -0.23 -9.20
C GLU A 72 -5.96 -1.00 -8.07
N THR A 73 -5.83 -2.34 -8.10
CA THR A 73 -6.54 -3.23 -7.18
C THR A 73 -5.58 -4.14 -6.41
N ILE A 74 -6.01 -4.57 -5.21
CA ILE A 74 -5.25 -5.56 -4.41
C ILE A 74 -5.23 -6.92 -5.11
N ASP A 75 -6.26 -7.27 -5.89
CA ASP A 75 -6.29 -8.54 -6.61
C ASP A 75 -5.12 -8.66 -7.60
N GLU A 76 -4.78 -7.58 -8.31
CA GLU A 76 -3.64 -7.53 -9.22
C GLU A 76 -2.32 -7.70 -8.46
N VAL A 77 -2.19 -7.07 -7.28
CA VAL A 77 -1.01 -7.23 -6.41
C VAL A 77 -0.86 -8.68 -5.96
N ILE A 78 -1.94 -9.31 -5.50
CA ILE A 78 -1.94 -10.70 -5.07
C ILE A 78 -1.55 -11.61 -6.23
N GLU A 79 -2.13 -11.40 -7.42
CA GLU A 79 -1.83 -12.21 -8.60
C GLU A 79 -0.37 -12.05 -9.04
N PHE A 80 0.18 -10.83 -8.97
CA PHE A 80 1.59 -10.56 -9.28
C PHE A 80 2.54 -11.33 -8.36
N PHE A 81 2.29 -11.32 -7.04
CA PHE A 81 3.11 -12.09 -6.10
C PHE A 81 2.85 -13.60 -6.18
N ASN A 82 1.63 -14.02 -6.49
CA ASN A 82 1.31 -15.43 -6.72
C ASN A 82 2.12 -16.03 -7.87
N LYS A 83 2.41 -15.23 -8.92
CA LYS A 83 3.27 -15.57 -10.05
C LYS A 83 4.77 -15.45 -9.75
N GLY A 84 5.16 -15.09 -8.53
CA GLY A 84 6.57 -14.96 -8.12
C GLY A 84 7.17 -13.57 -8.29
N GLY A 85 6.37 -12.51 -8.40
CA GLY A 85 6.84 -11.13 -8.26
C GLY A 85 7.61 -10.57 -9.46
N GLY A 86 7.33 -11.07 -10.67
CA GLY A 86 7.98 -10.62 -11.91
C GLY A 86 9.38 -11.20 -12.14
N ASP A 87 9.99 -10.78 -13.25
CA ASP A 87 11.32 -11.22 -13.66
C ASP A 87 12.30 -10.04 -13.58
N ASP A 88 13.12 -10.03 -12.53
CA ASP A 88 14.16 -9.02 -12.30
C ASP A 88 15.42 -9.73 -11.79
N LYS A 89 16.59 -9.36 -12.33
CA LYS A 89 17.88 -10.03 -12.01
C LYS A 89 18.27 -9.96 -10.53
N ASN A 90 17.84 -8.90 -9.85
CA ASN A 90 18.14 -8.65 -8.43
C ASN A 90 16.98 -9.05 -7.51
N LYS A 91 16.02 -9.82 -8.02
CA LYS A 91 14.89 -10.31 -7.23
C LYS A 91 15.39 -11.24 -6.12
N SER A 92 14.76 -11.15 -4.95
CA SER A 92 15.02 -12.08 -3.86
C SER A 92 14.66 -13.52 -4.28
N PRO A 93 15.48 -14.53 -3.96
CA PRO A 93 15.17 -15.93 -4.24
C PRO A 93 13.92 -16.43 -3.49
N LEU A 94 13.48 -15.71 -2.45
CA LEU A 94 12.24 -16.01 -1.72
C LEU A 94 10.97 -15.68 -2.53
N LEU A 95 11.08 -14.86 -3.57
CA LEU A 95 9.96 -14.52 -4.45
C LEU A 95 9.84 -15.58 -5.54
N ALA A 96 9.21 -16.70 -5.17
CA ALA A 96 8.85 -17.79 -6.04
C ALA A 96 7.32 -17.86 -6.24
N PRO A 97 6.83 -18.50 -7.31
CA PRO A 97 5.40 -18.73 -7.49
C PRO A 97 4.80 -19.46 -6.28
N LEU A 98 3.71 -18.92 -5.74
CA LEU A 98 3.06 -19.46 -4.54
C LEU A 98 1.98 -20.50 -4.88
N ASN A 99 1.48 -20.48 -6.13
CA ASN A 99 0.45 -21.39 -6.63
C ASN A 99 -0.82 -21.43 -5.76
N LEU A 100 -1.21 -20.28 -5.21
CA LEU A 100 -2.40 -20.15 -4.39
C LEU A 100 -3.67 -20.42 -5.19
N ASN A 101 -4.59 -21.15 -4.57
CA ASN A 101 -5.91 -21.41 -5.14
C ASN A 101 -6.81 -20.15 -5.02
N LYS A 102 -8.03 -20.25 -5.56
CA LYS A 102 -8.97 -19.11 -5.56
C LYS A 102 -9.43 -18.73 -4.15
N GLU A 103 -9.69 -19.69 -3.28
CA GLU A 103 -10.13 -19.45 -1.91
C GLU A 103 -9.04 -18.76 -1.08
N GLU A 104 -7.81 -19.28 -1.13
CA GLU A 104 -6.64 -18.72 -0.41
C GLU A 104 -6.38 -17.27 -0.82
N LYS A 105 -6.52 -16.95 -2.12
CA LYS A 105 -6.38 -15.56 -2.60
C LYS A 105 -7.45 -14.64 -2.00
N GLN A 106 -8.70 -15.11 -1.89
CA GLN A 106 -9.79 -14.32 -1.29
C GLN A 106 -9.59 -14.13 0.21
N GLU A 107 -9.14 -15.17 0.92
CA GLU A 107 -8.82 -15.08 2.35
C GLU A 107 -7.67 -14.11 2.60
N LEU A 108 -6.59 -14.18 1.80
CA LEU A 108 -5.46 -13.28 1.90
C LEU A 108 -5.87 -11.82 1.66
N LYS A 109 -6.74 -11.57 0.67
CA LYS A 109 -7.31 -10.25 0.43
C LYS A 109 -8.13 -9.77 1.62
N ALA A 110 -9.02 -10.61 2.14
CA ALA A 110 -9.86 -10.28 3.28
C ALA A 110 -9.02 -9.97 4.52
N LEU A 111 -7.97 -10.74 4.78
CA LEU A 111 -7.02 -10.52 5.86
C LEU A 111 -6.29 -9.18 5.68
N SER A 112 -5.79 -8.90 4.48
CA SER A 112 -5.08 -7.65 4.16
C SER A 112 -5.96 -6.42 4.36
N LEU A 113 -7.23 -6.49 3.95
CA LEU A 113 -8.21 -5.41 4.12
C LEU A 113 -8.70 -5.23 5.56
N LYS A 114 -8.55 -6.25 6.41
CA LYS A 114 -8.94 -6.20 7.82
C LYS A 114 -7.96 -5.44 8.71
N PHE A 115 -6.74 -5.14 8.25
CA PHE A 115 -5.76 -4.32 8.97
C PHE A 115 -6.14 -2.82 9.02
N ARG A 116 -7.33 -2.53 9.54
CA ARG A 116 -7.77 -1.18 9.89
C ARG A 116 -7.33 -0.85 11.30
N ARG A 117 -6.84 0.39 11.50
CA ARG A 117 -6.69 0.93 12.83
C ARG A 117 -8.08 0.97 13.46
N ARG A 118 -8.22 0.48 14.69
CA ARG A 118 -9.47 0.60 15.45
C ARG A 118 -9.73 2.10 15.58
N GLN A 119 -10.60 2.66 14.75
CA GLN A 119 -11.09 4.01 14.93
C GLN A 119 -11.75 3.97 16.29
N LEU A 120 -11.16 4.64 17.29
CA LEU A 120 -11.93 5.01 18.46
C LEU A 120 -13.05 5.84 17.88
N LEU A 121 -14.24 5.24 17.75
CA LEU A 121 -15.44 6.00 17.52
C LEU A 121 -15.41 7.03 18.64
N LYS A 122 -15.16 8.30 18.28
CA LYS A 122 -15.51 9.43 19.12
C LYS A 122 -17.04 9.45 19.13
N THR A 123 -17.64 8.45 19.75
CA THR A 123 -18.96 8.63 20.33
C THR A 123 -18.74 9.75 21.32
N ASN A 124 -19.25 10.93 20.98
CA ASN A 124 -19.51 11.97 21.96
C ASN A 124 -20.42 11.34 23.01
N MET A 125 -19.81 10.73 24.02
CA MET A 125 -20.47 10.38 25.25
C MET A 125 -20.69 11.71 25.94
N TYR A 126 -21.78 12.38 25.58
CA TYR A 126 -22.29 13.52 26.34
C TYR A 126 -22.58 12.99 27.75
N PHE A 127 -21.63 13.24 28.64
CA PHE A 127 -21.79 13.06 30.08
C PHE A 127 -22.79 14.12 30.54
N LEU A 128 -24.08 13.83 30.45
CA LEU A 128 -25.09 14.60 31.18
C LEU A 128 -24.98 14.20 32.64
N THR A 129 -24.16 14.92 33.42
CA THR A 129 -24.30 14.91 34.88
C THR A 129 -25.57 15.68 35.24
N SER A 130 -26.72 15.05 35.09
CA SER A 130 -27.95 15.52 35.71
C SER A 130 -28.03 14.96 37.12
N SER A 131 -27.85 15.87 38.08
CA SER A 131 -28.20 15.73 39.49
C SER A 131 -29.40 14.83 39.73
N ALA A 132 -29.26 13.97 40.74
CA ALA A 132 -30.25 13.03 41.22
C ALA A 132 -31.65 13.64 41.36
N ARG A 133 -32.61 13.09 40.64
CA ARG A 133 -33.87 12.52 41.16
C ARG A 133 -34.78 12.13 39.99
N SER A 134 -35.49 11.03 40.20
CA SER A 134 -36.63 10.54 39.42
C SER A 134 -36.31 9.61 38.24
N ARG A 135 -36.44 8.31 38.56
CA ARG A 135 -36.92 7.20 37.73
C ARG A 135 -37.04 7.52 36.23
N CYS A 136 -36.12 6.99 35.43
CA CYS A 136 -36.32 6.88 33.99
C CYS A 136 -36.10 5.43 33.55
N LEU A 137 -37.21 4.84 33.13
CA LEU A 137 -37.33 3.58 32.40
C LEU A 137 -36.40 3.64 31.17
N ILE A 138 -35.43 2.73 31.07
CA ILE A 138 -34.59 2.61 29.87
C ILE A 138 -35.44 1.94 28.79
N ILE A 139 -36.07 2.74 27.93
CA ILE A 139 -36.59 2.25 26.66
C ILE A 139 -35.41 2.17 25.70
N LEU A 140 -34.89 0.95 25.50
CA LEU A 140 -34.04 0.60 24.37
C LEU A 140 -34.90 0.71 23.10
N SER A 141 -34.92 1.89 22.47
CA SER A 141 -35.36 2.00 21.09
C SER A 141 -34.17 1.70 20.20
N ALA A 142 -34.11 0.46 19.71
CA ALA A 142 -33.32 0.10 18.55
C ALA A 142 -33.87 0.88 17.35
N CYS A 143 -33.10 1.84 16.84
CA CYS A 143 -33.36 2.41 15.52
C CYS A 143 -32.47 1.66 14.52
N ALA A 144 -33.07 0.64 13.92
CA ALA A 144 -32.69 0.16 12.60
C ALA A 144 -33.09 1.19 11.53
N ASN A 145 -32.59 0.95 10.32
CA ASN A 145 -32.86 1.59 9.02
C ASN A 145 -31.91 2.74 8.67
N THR A 146 -31.37 2.82 7.45
CA THR A 146 -31.86 2.31 6.15
C THR A 146 -30.68 2.07 5.22
#